data_AF-A0AAV2CCH0-F1
#
_entry.id   AF-A0AAV2CCH0-F1
#
_cell.length_a   1.000
_cell.length_b   1.000
_cell.length_c   1.000
_cell.angle_alpha   90.00
_cell.angle_beta   90.00
_cell.angle_gamma   90.00
#
_symmetry.space_group_name_H-M   'P 1'
#
loop_
_entity.id
_entity.type
_entity.pdbx_description
1 polymer ?
#
loop_
_entity_poly.entity_id
_entity_poly.type
_entity_poly.pdbx_seq_one_letter_code
_entity_poly.pdbx_strand_id
1 'polypeptide(L)'
;MYRNDHYRVYVADMKNRRTFVLDSQKPNARVAKEDHGPVGSIIFGYAAAFLKHQGVDCAMDEWPFNIADVPQQEGNHDCGVFACLYMELWAGHLPVEYKASWHKQPHVQEQRTRIAANLLLWEHNRRKDEIVEGAIKWHAKKEKEKGKRKRR
;
A
#
# COMPACT_ATOMS: atom_id res chain seq x y z
N MET A 1 -9.43 7.59 -22.11
CA MET A 1 -8.30 8.25 -21.43
C MET A 1 -8.04 7.44 -20.16
N TYR A 2 -7.07 6.52 -20.19
CA TYR A 2 -6.72 5.71 -19.01
C TYR A 2 -6.09 6.65 -17.98
N ARG A 3 -6.74 6.80 -16.81
CA ARG A 3 -6.16 7.52 -15.67
C ARG A 3 -5.02 6.65 -15.15
N ASN A 4 -3.78 7.05 -15.44
CA ASN A 4 -2.58 6.23 -15.35
C ASN A 4 -1.90 6.23 -13.97
N ASP A 5 -2.50 6.87 -12.97
CA ASP A 5 -1.88 7.05 -11.65
C ASP A 5 -2.52 6.11 -10.62
N HIS A 6 -2.30 4.80 -10.79
CA HIS A 6 -2.83 3.79 -9.87
C HIS A 6 -1.71 2.89 -9.32
N TYR A 7 -1.51 2.95 -8.01
CA TYR A 7 -0.54 2.13 -7.30
C TYR A 7 -1.08 0.71 -7.10
N ARG A 8 -0.22 -0.28 -7.38
CA ARG A 8 -0.50 -1.71 -7.20
C ARG A 8 0.72 -2.37 -6.56
N VAL A 9 0.49 -3.45 -5.83
CA VAL A 9 1.58 -4.26 -5.26
C VAL A 9 1.61 -5.60 -5.97
N TYR A 10 2.79 -5.99 -6.40
CA TYR A 10 3.04 -7.30 -6.98
C TYR A 10 3.96 -8.09 -6.06
N VAL A 11 3.63 -9.36 -5.84
CA VAL A 11 4.35 -10.22 -4.89
C VAL A 11 4.81 -11.49 -5.59
N ALA A 12 6.10 -11.78 -5.48
CA ALA A 12 6.65 -13.10 -5.76
C ALA A 12 6.83 -13.86 -4.43
N ASP A 13 5.92 -14.78 -4.13
CA ASP A 13 6.02 -15.65 -2.96
C ASP A 13 6.94 -16.82 -3.29
N MET A 14 8.23 -16.61 -3.04
CA MET A 14 9.28 -17.56 -3.39
C MET A 14 9.14 -18.90 -2.66
N LYS A 15 8.58 -18.88 -1.44
CA LYS A 15 8.41 -20.06 -0.60
C LYS A 15 7.35 -20.99 -1.17
N ASN A 16 6.22 -20.44 -1.59
CA ASN A 16 5.08 -21.20 -2.09
C ASN A 16 4.98 -21.21 -3.62
N ARG A 17 5.99 -20.68 -4.33
CA ARG A 17 6.08 -20.63 -5.80
C ARG A 17 4.82 -20.07 -6.46
N ARG A 18 4.40 -18.89 -6.05
CA ARG A 18 3.18 -18.25 -6.56
C ARG A 18 3.37 -16.75 -6.67
N THR A 19 2.67 -16.14 -7.62
CA THR A 19 2.68 -14.69 -7.79
C THR A 19 1.31 -14.11 -7.48
N PHE A 20 1.31 -12.88 -6.98
CA PHE A 20 0.09 -12.14 -6.67
C PHE A 20 0.14 -10.73 -7.23
N VAL A 21 -1.03 -10.23 -7.59
CA VAL A 21 -1.31 -8.79 -7.64
C VAL A 21 -2.31 -8.43 -6.55
N LEU A 22 -1.98 -7.39 -5.79
CA LEU A 22 -2.84 -6.79 -4.78
C LEU A 22 -3.25 -5.43 -5.34
N ASP A 23 -4.52 -5.35 -5.71
CA ASP A 23 -5.11 -4.21 -6.40
C ASP A 23 -6.35 -3.73 -5.63
N SER A 24 -6.33 -2.48 -5.18
CA SER A 24 -7.45 -1.84 -4.47
C SER A 24 -8.56 -1.37 -5.41
N GLN A 25 -8.32 -1.30 -6.72
CA GLN A 25 -9.34 -1.05 -7.74
C GLN A 25 -9.58 -2.34 -8.50
N LYS A 26 -10.58 -3.14 -8.12
CA LYS A 26 -10.95 -4.37 -8.83
C LYS A 26 -11.24 -4.03 -10.29
N PRO A 27 -10.43 -4.49 -11.25
CA PRO A 27 -10.85 -4.50 -12.63
C PRO A 27 -11.89 -5.61 -12.79
N ASN A 28 -12.76 -5.50 -13.78
CA ASN A 28 -13.56 -6.63 -14.23
C ASN A 28 -12.59 -7.78 -14.59
N ALA A 29 -12.93 -9.04 -14.29
CA ALA A 29 -11.99 -10.18 -14.42
C ALA A 29 -11.27 -10.29 -15.78
N ARG A 30 -11.94 -9.84 -16.86
CA ARG A 30 -11.34 -9.74 -18.20
C ARG A 30 -10.23 -8.68 -18.28
N VAL A 31 -10.50 -7.47 -17.76
CA VAL A 31 -9.54 -6.35 -17.71
C VAL A 31 -8.34 -6.74 -16.85
N ALA A 32 -8.56 -7.46 -15.75
CA ALA A 32 -7.47 -7.90 -14.88
C ALA A 32 -6.49 -8.86 -15.59
N LYS A 33 -6.97 -9.74 -16.47
CA LYS A 33 -6.09 -10.61 -17.27
C LYS A 33 -5.30 -9.83 -18.31
N GLU A 34 -5.93 -8.87 -18.97
CA GLU A 34 -5.29 -8.03 -20.00
C GLU A 34 -4.25 -7.06 -19.38
N ASP A 35 -4.59 -6.43 -18.25
CA ASP A 35 -3.72 -5.45 -17.57
C ASP A 35 -2.56 -6.09 -16.80
N HIS A 36 -2.80 -7.21 -16.11
CA HIS A 36 -1.79 -7.80 -15.23
C HIS A 36 -0.99 -8.93 -15.86
N GLY A 37 -1.46 -9.53 -16.97
CA GLY A 37 -0.75 -10.63 -17.64
C GLY A 37 0.70 -10.29 -17.98
N PRO A 38 0.96 -9.19 -18.72
CA PRO A 38 2.33 -8.79 -19.08
C PRO A 38 3.22 -8.51 -17.86
N VAL A 39 2.69 -7.84 -16.84
CA VAL A 39 3.45 -7.49 -15.62
C VAL A 39 3.74 -8.74 -14.78
N GLY A 40 2.77 -9.64 -14.65
CA GLY A 40 2.93 -10.94 -14.01
C GLY A 40 4.07 -11.75 -14.62
N SER A 41 4.18 -11.78 -15.95
CA SER A 41 5.29 -12.42 -16.66
C SER A 41 6.65 -11.78 -16.35
N ILE A 42 6.72 -10.45 -16.21
CA ILE A 42 7.97 -9.75 -15.84
C ILE A 42 8.40 -10.12 -14.42
N ILE A 43 7.48 -10.10 -13.46
CA ILE A 43 7.76 -10.46 -12.06
C ILE A 43 8.22 -11.91 -11.96
N PHE A 44 7.54 -12.82 -12.65
CA PHE A 44 8.00 -14.19 -12.77
C PHE A 44 9.42 -14.25 -13.35
N GLY A 45 9.69 -13.52 -14.44
CA GLY A 45 11.01 -13.48 -15.06
C GLY A 45 12.12 -13.09 -14.08
N TYR A 46 11.88 -12.08 -13.23
CA TYR A 46 12.79 -11.71 -12.16
C TYR A 46 12.96 -12.81 -11.10
N ALA A 47 11.86 -13.42 -10.66
CA ALA A 47 11.90 -14.51 -9.67
C ALA A 47 12.67 -15.73 -10.21
N ALA A 48 12.42 -16.12 -11.46
CA ALA A 48 13.08 -17.24 -12.12
C ALA A 48 14.58 -16.95 -12.34
N ALA A 49 14.94 -15.74 -12.77
CA ALA A 49 16.34 -15.34 -12.91
C ALA A 49 17.09 -15.40 -11.57
N PHE A 50 16.44 -14.93 -10.48
CA PHE A 50 16.99 -15.02 -9.14
C PHE A 50 17.19 -16.48 -8.70
N LEU A 51 16.19 -17.35 -8.87
CA LEU A 51 16.29 -18.78 -8.52
C LEU A 51 17.36 -19.50 -9.32
N LYS A 52 17.43 -19.24 -10.63
CA LYS A 52 18.46 -19.80 -11.50
C LYS A 52 19.86 -19.38 -11.03
N HIS A 53 20.04 -18.14 -10.59
CA HIS A 53 21.31 -17.69 -10.00
C HIS A 53 21.67 -18.44 -8.70
N GLN A 54 20.67 -18.92 -7.95
CA GLN A 54 20.83 -19.78 -6.77
C GLN A 54 20.97 -21.28 -7.13
N GLY A 55 21.05 -21.65 -8.41
CA GLY A 55 21.14 -23.04 -8.86
C GLY A 55 19.81 -23.82 -8.78
N VAL A 56 18.69 -23.11 -8.66
CA VAL A 56 17.35 -23.70 -8.63
C VAL A 56 16.69 -23.48 -9.99
N ASP A 57 16.41 -24.56 -10.71
CA ASP A 57 15.60 -24.50 -11.92
C ASP A 57 14.13 -24.25 -11.57
N CYS A 58 13.48 -23.42 -12.40
CA CYS A 58 12.12 -22.95 -12.18
C CYS A 58 11.43 -22.78 -13.53
N ALA A 59 10.31 -23.49 -13.75
CA ALA A 59 9.49 -23.34 -14.94
C ALA A 59 8.35 -22.32 -14.73
N MET A 60 7.91 -21.66 -15.81
CA MET A 60 6.86 -20.62 -15.80
C MET A 60 5.50 -21.13 -15.32
N ASP A 61 5.16 -22.33 -15.76
CA ASP A 61 3.90 -23.00 -15.49
C ASP A 61 3.77 -23.46 -14.02
N GLU A 62 4.87 -23.50 -13.27
CA GLU A 62 4.86 -23.83 -11.85
C GLU A 62 4.37 -22.67 -10.95
N TRP A 63 4.27 -21.44 -11.47
CA TRP A 63 3.99 -20.24 -10.66
C TRP A 63 2.68 -19.58 -11.05
N PRO A 64 1.54 -20.01 -10.47
CA PRO A 64 0.25 -19.42 -10.80
C PRO A 64 0.24 -17.92 -10.45
N PHE A 65 -0.33 -17.13 -11.36
CA PHE A 65 -0.61 -15.71 -11.15
C PHE A 65 -2.01 -15.52 -10.56
N ASN A 66 -2.07 -14.92 -9.36
CA ASN A 66 -3.30 -14.79 -8.59
C ASN A 66 -3.68 -13.32 -8.39
N ILE A 67 -4.95 -13.01 -8.55
CA ILE A 67 -5.50 -11.73 -8.09
C ILE A 67 -5.91 -11.92 -6.64
N ALA A 68 -5.24 -11.23 -5.73
CA ALA A 68 -5.50 -11.39 -4.31
C ALA A 68 -6.86 -10.79 -3.91
N ASP A 69 -7.58 -11.49 -3.05
CA ASP A 69 -8.79 -10.96 -2.43
C ASP A 69 -8.42 -9.98 -1.31
N VAL A 70 -8.40 -8.69 -1.65
CA VAL A 70 -7.98 -7.58 -0.78
C VAL A 70 -9.07 -6.51 -0.65
N PRO A 71 -9.10 -5.73 0.45
CA PRO A 71 -9.97 -4.57 0.60
C PRO A 71 -9.90 -3.64 -0.60
N GLN A 72 -11.07 -3.20 -1.07
CA GLN A 72 -11.20 -2.33 -2.24
C GLN A 72 -11.34 -0.88 -1.80
N GLN A 73 -10.72 0.04 -2.52
CA GLN A 73 -10.89 1.46 -2.25
C GLN A 73 -12.21 1.97 -2.82
N GLU A 74 -12.89 2.83 -2.08
CA GLU A 74 -14.10 3.51 -2.56
C GLU A 74 -13.76 4.72 -3.46
N GLY A 75 -12.60 5.34 -3.24
CA GLY A 75 -12.14 6.54 -3.94
C GLY A 75 -10.96 6.26 -4.88
N ASN A 76 -10.66 7.20 -5.78
CA ASN A 76 -9.59 7.05 -6.78
C ASN A 76 -8.19 7.48 -6.30
N HIS A 77 -8.05 7.98 -5.07
CA HIS A 77 -6.84 8.68 -4.62
C HIS A 77 -6.14 7.98 -3.45
N ASP A 78 -6.56 6.76 -3.12
CA ASP A 78 -6.17 6.06 -1.90
C ASP A 78 -5.23 4.90 -2.21
N CYS A 79 -4.97 4.62 -3.50
CA CYS A 79 -4.29 3.42 -3.93
C CYS A 79 -2.86 3.31 -3.38
N GLY A 80 -2.18 4.44 -3.21
CA GLY A 80 -0.88 4.47 -2.54
C GLY A 80 -0.95 4.10 -1.06
N VAL A 81 -2.02 4.49 -0.36
CA VAL A 81 -2.25 4.10 1.05
C VAL A 81 -2.51 2.60 1.13
N PHE A 82 -3.40 2.08 0.29
CA PHE A 82 -3.67 0.65 0.21
C PHE A 82 -2.41 -0.15 -0.14
N ALA A 83 -1.58 0.33 -1.08
CA ALA A 83 -0.31 -0.31 -1.42
C ALA A 83 0.64 -0.39 -0.21
N CYS A 84 0.83 0.70 0.54
CA CYS A 84 1.64 0.68 1.77
C CYS A 84 1.12 -0.35 2.79
N LEU A 85 -0.19 -0.37 2.99
CA LEU A 85 -0.85 -1.27 3.93
C LEU A 85 -0.73 -2.74 3.52
N TYR A 86 -0.89 -3.03 2.23
CA TYR A 86 -0.66 -4.36 1.70
C TYR A 86 0.78 -4.81 1.96
N MET A 87 1.78 -3.96 1.70
CA MET A 87 3.18 -4.30 1.99
C MET A 87 3.45 -4.52 3.48
N GLU A 88 2.78 -3.79 4.37
CA GLU A 88 2.94 -3.94 5.83
C GLU A 88 2.32 -5.25 6.36
N LEU A 89 1.19 -5.68 5.80
CA LEU A 89 0.42 -6.81 6.33
C LEU A 89 0.55 -8.12 5.56
N TRP A 90 1.08 -8.09 4.34
CA TRP A 90 1.01 -9.26 3.48
C TRP A 90 1.93 -10.40 3.94
N ALA A 91 1.30 -11.50 4.37
CA ALA A 91 1.95 -12.75 4.71
C ALA A 91 1.51 -13.91 3.79
N GLY A 92 1.18 -13.60 2.52
CA GLY A 92 0.55 -14.52 1.58
C GLY A 92 -0.98 -14.53 1.63
N HIS A 93 -1.56 -13.84 2.61
CA HIS A 93 -2.97 -13.45 2.71
C HIS A 93 -3.06 -12.21 3.62
N LEU A 94 -4.21 -11.52 3.57
CA LEU A 94 -4.55 -10.48 4.56
C LEU A 94 -5.35 -11.11 5.70
N PRO A 95 -5.13 -10.72 6.97
CA PRO A 95 -5.90 -11.26 8.08
C PRO A 95 -7.37 -10.82 8.01
N VAL A 96 -8.29 -11.65 8.52
CA VAL A 96 -9.74 -11.55 8.26
C VAL A 96 -10.33 -10.24 8.80
N GLU A 97 -9.88 -9.82 9.97
CA GLU A 97 -10.26 -8.59 10.63
C GLU A 97 -9.93 -7.34 9.79
N TYR A 98 -8.89 -7.41 8.96
CA TYR A 98 -8.49 -6.33 8.05
C TYR A 98 -9.34 -6.29 6.78
N LYS A 99 -9.91 -7.43 6.35
CA LYS A 99 -10.78 -7.48 5.18
C LYS A 99 -12.11 -6.76 5.40
N ALA A 100 -12.65 -6.83 6.62
CA ALA A 100 -14.02 -6.41 6.91
C ALA A 100 -14.23 -4.89 7.10
N SER A 101 -13.18 -4.12 7.45
CA SER A 101 -13.37 -2.75 7.96
C SER A 101 -12.49 -1.68 7.32
N TRP A 102 -11.35 -2.03 6.72
CA TRP A 102 -10.33 -1.06 6.32
C TRP A 102 -10.66 -0.19 5.12
N HIS A 103 -11.58 -0.61 4.26
CA HIS A 103 -12.02 0.19 3.13
C HIS A 103 -12.87 1.40 3.56
N LYS A 104 -13.32 1.45 4.81
CA LYS A 104 -14.12 2.57 5.32
C LYS A 104 -13.26 3.81 5.49
N GLN A 105 -13.75 4.93 4.94
CA GLN A 105 -13.06 6.23 4.92
C GLN A 105 -12.41 6.68 6.24
N PRO A 106 -13.03 6.50 7.44
CA PRO A 106 -12.38 6.91 8.70
C PRO A 106 -11.05 6.18 8.95
N HIS A 107 -10.97 4.89 8.62
CA HIS A 107 -9.74 4.12 8.78
C HIS A 107 -8.70 4.54 7.74
N VAL A 108 -9.09 4.77 6.49
CA VAL A 108 -8.12 5.19 5.46
C VAL A 108 -7.50 6.55 5.80
N GLN A 109 -8.30 7.49 6.33
CA GLN A 109 -7.78 8.80 6.78
C GLN A 109 -6.83 8.68 7.97
N GLU A 110 -7.12 7.78 8.92
CA GLU A 110 -6.22 7.46 10.02
C GLU A 110 -4.90 6.89 9.48
N GLN A 111 -4.96 5.97 8.50
CA GLN A 111 -3.77 5.38 7.88
C GLN A 111 -2.93 6.40 7.11
N ARG A 112 -3.57 7.32 6.36
CA ARG A 112 -2.88 8.47 5.74
C ARG A 112 -2.11 9.28 6.78
N THR A 113 -2.76 9.58 7.89
CA THR A 113 -2.17 10.36 8.99
C THR A 113 -1.01 9.61 9.64
N ARG A 114 -1.16 8.31 9.89
CA ARG A 114 -0.12 7.43 10.45
C ARG A 114 1.11 7.38 9.55
N ILE A 115 0.93 7.16 8.24
CA ILE A 115 2.03 7.12 7.26
C ILE A 115 2.76 8.46 7.23
N ALA A 116 2.04 9.58 7.14
CA ALA A 116 2.64 10.91 7.13
C ALA A 116 3.41 11.20 8.43
N ALA A 117 2.82 10.88 9.59
CA ALA A 117 3.47 11.05 10.88
C ALA A 117 4.76 10.23 10.98
N ASN A 118 4.73 8.96 10.56
CA ASN A 118 5.90 8.09 10.56
C ASN A 118 7.04 8.66 9.70
N LEU A 119 6.73 9.20 8.51
CA LEU A 119 7.74 9.82 7.63
C LEU A 119 8.29 11.13 8.22
N LEU A 120 7.42 11.98 8.77
CA LEU A 120 7.80 13.27 9.34
C LEU A 120 8.62 13.12 10.62
N LEU A 121 8.33 12.09 11.42
CA LEU A 121 8.97 11.85 12.72
C LEU A 121 10.05 10.77 12.68
N TRP A 122 10.34 10.23 11.48
CA TRP A 122 11.39 9.25 11.28
C TRP A 122 12.75 9.79 11.75
N GLU A 123 13.55 8.95 12.41
CA GLU A 123 14.83 9.34 12.99
C GLU A 123 15.83 9.89 11.97
N HIS A 124 15.74 9.45 10.72
CA HIS A 124 16.60 9.90 9.62
C HIS A 124 16.05 11.12 8.87
N ASN A 125 14.88 11.63 9.26
CA ASN A 125 14.37 12.87 8.70
C ASN A 125 15.19 14.05 9.26
N ARG A 126 16.06 14.62 8.42
CA ARG A 126 16.96 15.75 8.77
C ARG A 126 16.22 16.98 9.30
N ARG A 127 14.91 17.10 9.03
CA ARG A 127 14.07 18.24 9.44
C ARG A 127 13.11 17.88 10.58
N LYS A 128 13.25 16.70 11.19
CA LYS A 128 12.37 16.22 12.26
C LYS A 128 12.21 17.26 13.37
N ASP A 129 13.31 17.80 13.87
CA ASP A 129 13.28 18.74 14.99
C ASP A 129 12.56 20.05 14.62
N GLU A 130 12.81 20.59 13.42
CA GLU A 130 12.09 21.76 12.89
C GLU A 130 10.58 21.50 12.78
N ILE A 131 10.20 20.32 12.29
CA ILE A 131 8.81 19.91 12.13
C ILE A 131 8.12 19.82 13.50
N VAL A 132 8.76 19.16 14.47
CA VAL A 132 8.24 19.00 15.83
C VAL A 132 8.09 20.37 16.50
N GLU A 133 9.11 21.23 16.42
CA GLU A 133 9.06 22.57 17.00
C GLU A 133 7.95 23.42 16.36
N GLY A 134 7.83 23.36 15.03
CA GLY A 134 6.77 24.03 14.27
C GLY A 134 5.37 23.56 14.70
N ALA A 135 5.19 22.26 14.90
CA ALA A 135 3.92 21.67 15.36
C ALA A 135 3.56 22.13 16.79
N ILE A 136 4.53 22.15 17.71
CA ILE A 136 4.34 22.63 19.09
C ILE A 136 3.90 24.11 19.07
N LYS A 137 4.62 24.95 18.32
CA LYS A 137 4.30 26.39 18.18
C LYS A 137 2.90 26.60 17.59
N TRP A 138 2.53 25.84 16.56
CA TRP A 138 1.23 25.92 15.94
C TRP A 138 0.09 25.50 16.89
N HIS A 139 0.29 24.43 17.67
CA HIS A 139 -0.70 23.97 18.65
C HIS A 139 -0.92 25.00 19.77
N ALA A 140 0.15 25.56 20.33
CA ALA A 140 0.06 26.66 21.29
C ALA A 140 -0.65 27.91 20.70
N LYS A 141 -0.38 28.19 19.41
CA LYS A 141 -1.20 28.97 18.47
C LYS A 141 -2.70 28.83 18.71
N LYS A 142 -3.17 27.63 18.38
CA LYS A 142 -4.59 27.29 18.28
C LYS A 142 -5.31 27.27 19.62
N GLU A 143 -4.66 26.82 20.69
CA GLU A 143 -5.28 26.80 22.02
C GLU A 143 -5.55 28.22 22.54
N LYS A 144 -4.65 29.17 22.30
CA LYS A 144 -4.88 30.60 22.62
C LYS A 144 -6.05 31.19 21.82
N GLU A 145 -6.21 30.82 20.55
CA GLU A 145 -7.31 31.28 19.70
C GLU A 145 -8.68 30.73 20.17
N LYS A 146 -8.74 29.46 20.57
CA LYS A 146 -9.96 28.83 21.11
C LYS A 146 -10.38 29.45 22.46
N GLY A 147 -9.42 29.72 23.34
CA GLY A 147 -9.68 30.35 24.65
C GLY A 147 -10.25 31.77 24.52
N LYS A 148 -9.85 32.52 23.49
CA LYS A 148 -10.41 33.85 23.18
C LYS A 148 -11.84 33.78 22.65
N ARG A 149 -12.20 32.74 21.89
CA ARG A 149 -13.57 32.55 21.36
C ARG A 149 -14.57 32.12 22.43
N LYS A 150 -14.16 31.41 23.49
CA LYS A 150 -15.04 31.02 24.61
C LYS A 150 -15.35 32.15 25.60
N ARG A 151 -14.65 33.29 25.52
CA ARG A 151 -14.82 34.46 26.40
C ARG A 151 -15.62 35.61 25.75
N ARG A 152 -16.12 35.40 24.53
CA ARG A 152 -17.07 36.27 23.83
C ARG A 152 -18.43 35.58 23.80
#